data_AF-A0AAE1NRX4-F1
#
_entry.id   AF-A0AAE1NRX4-F1
#
_cell.length_a   1.000
_cell.length_b   1.000
_cell.length_c   1.000
_cell.angle_alpha   90.00
_cell.angle_beta   90.00
_cell.angle_gamma   90.00
#
_symmetry.space_group_name_H-M   'P 1'
#
loop_
_entity.id
_entity.type
_entity.pdbx_description
1 polymer ?
#
loop_
_entity_poly.entity_id
_entity_poly.type
_entity_poly.pdbx_seq_one_letter_code
_entity_poly.pdbx_strand_id
1 'polypeptide(L)'
;MIAAQQYYIEFGTDMNSDRLFNNLPGYIPDYCVSAGDKAVDRWAGLVMAGYRKSYYVKERVHTLKVKEDVVSYAKFKWPLLFSRFYEAFR
;
A
#
# COMPACT_ATOMS: atom_id res chain seq x y z
N MET A 1 1.39 1.60 -4.90
CA MET A 1 0.04 0.99 -5.07
C MET A 1 -0.55 0.55 -3.75
N ILE A 2 0.11 -0.34 -2.98
CA ILE A 2 -0.43 -0.83 -1.70
C ILE A 2 -0.75 0.29 -0.70
N ALA A 3 0.15 1.26 -0.46
CA ALA A 3 -0.14 2.38 0.44
C ALA A 3 -1.33 3.27 -0.04
N ALA A 4 -1.55 3.38 -1.34
CA ALA A 4 -2.72 4.10 -1.89
C ALA A 4 -4.01 3.27 -1.75
N GLN A 5 -3.92 1.94 -1.82
CA GLN A 5 -5.03 1.04 -1.54
C GLN A 5 -5.37 1.07 -0.05
N GLN A 6 -4.37 1.08 0.83
CA GLN A 6 -4.56 1.19 2.29
C GLN A 6 -5.33 2.46 2.65
N TYR A 7 -4.88 3.62 2.16
CA TYR A 7 -5.59 4.87 2.38
C TYR A 7 -7.05 4.82 1.90
N TYR A 8 -7.29 4.27 0.70
CA TYR A 8 -8.64 4.12 0.16
C TYR A 8 -9.51 3.16 1.00
N ILE A 9 -8.93 2.09 1.53
CA ILE A 9 -9.65 1.13 2.38
C ILE A 9 -10.09 1.80 3.69
N GLU A 10 -9.28 2.70 4.25
CA GLU A 10 -9.56 3.39 5.51
C GLU A 10 -10.50 4.59 5.33
N PHE A 11 -10.32 5.37 4.27
CA PHE A 11 -10.94 6.69 4.12
C PHE A 11 -11.82 6.83 2.86
N GLY A 12 -11.92 5.79 2.03
CA GLY A 12 -12.69 5.81 0.80
C GLY A 12 -12.21 6.88 -0.16
N THR A 13 -13.14 7.69 -0.68
CA THR A 13 -12.84 8.76 -1.64
C THR A 13 -12.43 10.10 -0.99
N ASP A 14 -12.44 10.20 0.34
CA ASP A 14 -12.11 11.42 1.11
C ASP A 14 -10.58 11.61 1.22
N MET A 15 -9.98 12.16 0.16
CA MET A 15 -8.54 12.45 0.15
C MET A 15 -8.24 13.73 0.92
N ASN A 16 -7.60 13.56 2.07
CA ASN A 16 -7.03 14.60 2.92
C ASN A 16 -5.50 14.40 3.04
N SER A 17 -4.74 15.42 2.61
CA SER A 17 -3.27 15.39 2.60
C SER A 17 -2.67 15.26 3.99
N ASP A 18 -3.12 16.05 4.96
CA ASP A 18 -2.58 16.03 6.33
C ASP A 18 -2.78 14.66 6.98
N ARG A 19 -3.96 14.06 6.76
CA ARG A 19 -4.27 12.69 7.17
C ARG A 19 -3.34 11.69 6.51
N LEU A 20 -3.05 11.84 5.22
CA LEU A 20 -2.11 10.98 4.53
C LEU A 20 -0.70 11.10 5.14
N PHE A 21 -0.21 12.32 5.36
CA PHE A 21 1.10 12.57 5.97
C PHE A 21 1.21 11.91 7.35
N ASN A 22 0.19 12.04 8.19
CA ASN A 22 0.17 11.47 9.54
C ASN A 22 0.14 9.93 9.55
N ASN A 23 -0.52 9.30 8.58
CA ASN A 23 -0.61 7.83 8.51
C ASN A 23 0.50 7.19 7.66
N LEU A 24 1.27 7.98 6.90
CA LEU A 24 2.29 7.47 5.99
C LEU A 24 3.35 6.56 6.66
N PRO A 25 3.84 6.86 7.88
CA PRO A 25 4.75 5.96 8.59
C PRO A 25 4.13 4.60 8.91
N GLY A 26 2.80 4.52 9.05
CA GLY A 26 2.09 3.24 9.24
C GLY A 26 1.95 2.41 7.96
N TYR A 27 2.18 3.00 6.79
CA TYR A 27 2.01 2.33 5.49
C TYR A 27 3.34 1.94 4.82
N ILE A 28 4.41 2.67 5.14
CA ILE A 28 5.71 2.57 4.48
C ILE A 28 6.75 2.13 5.52
N PRO A 29 7.60 1.13 5.23
CA PRO A 29 8.63 0.70 6.16
C PRO A 29 9.56 1.83 6.62
N ASP A 30 9.97 1.82 7.89
CA ASP A 30 10.76 2.90 8.51
C ASP A 30 12.04 3.25 7.73
N TYR A 31 12.74 2.23 7.21
CA TYR A 31 13.97 2.44 6.43
C TYR A 31 13.73 3.18 5.10
N CYS A 32 12.50 3.17 4.58
CA CYS A 32 12.10 3.91 3.38
C CYS A 32 11.67 5.34 3.70
N VAL A 33 11.13 5.58 4.89
CA VAL A 33 10.65 6.90 5.35
C VAL A 33 11.81 7.74 5.91
N SER A 34 12.82 7.08 6.47
CA SER A 34 14.06 7.70 6.98
C SER A 34 15.16 7.87 5.93
N ALA A 35 14.89 7.52 4.66
CA ALA A 35 15.86 7.50 3.57
C ALA A 35 16.25 8.90 3.03
N GLY A 36 16.70 9.79 3.91
CA GLY A 36 17.15 11.13 3.60
C GLY A 36 16.08 12.21 3.71
N ASP A 37 16.50 13.46 3.51
CA ASP A 37 15.62 14.62 3.61
C ASP A 37 14.48 14.54 2.58
N LYS A 38 13.26 14.88 3.02
CA LYS A 38 12.02 14.88 2.21
C LYS A 38 11.54 13.50 1.72
N ALA A 39 12.05 12.40 2.28
CA ALA A 39 11.57 11.06 1.93
C ALA A 39 10.05 10.91 2.17
N VAL A 40 9.54 11.44 3.29
CA VAL A 40 8.11 11.50 3.60
C VAL A 40 7.31 12.21 2.50
N ASP A 41 7.74 13.42 2.10
CA ASP A 41 7.05 14.21 1.07
C ASP A 41 7.01 13.48 -0.27
N ARG A 42 8.12 12.84 -0.65
CA ARG A 42 8.21 12.04 -1.86
C ARG A 42 7.21 10.88 -1.82
N TRP A 43 7.16 10.14 -0.72
CA TRP A 43 6.23 9.03 -0.55
C TRP A 43 4.78 9.50 -0.58
N ALA A 44 4.45 10.59 0.10
CA ALA A 44 3.11 11.20 0.07
C ALA A 44 2.71 11.55 -1.37
N GLY A 45 3.62 12.18 -2.14
CA GLY A 45 3.41 12.49 -3.56
C GLY A 45 3.13 11.26 -4.41
N LEU A 46 3.91 10.18 -4.23
CA LEU A 46 3.72 8.92 -4.94
C LEU A 46 2.38 8.24 -4.57
N VAL A 47 2.00 8.28 -3.29
CA VAL A 47 0.74 7.70 -2.82
C VAL A 47 -0.45 8.48 -3.38
N MET A 48 -0.44 9.82 -3.32
CA MET A 48 -1.49 10.66 -3.91
C MET A 48 -1.61 10.44 -5.42
N ALA A 49 -0.49 10.37 -6.13
CA ALA A 49 -0.49 10.13 -7.57
C ALA A 49 -1.08 8.75 -7.91
N GLY A 50 -0.71 7.72 -7.16
CA GLY A 50 -1.26 6.37 -7.31
C GLY A 50 -2.75 6.30 -7.01
N TYR A 51 -3.18 6.92 -5.91
CA TYR A 51 -4.58 7.01 -5.49
C TYR A 51 -5.44 7.66 -6.58
N ARG A 52 -5.07 8.86 -7.07
CA ARG A 52 -5.87 9.60 -8.07
C ARG A 52 -6.00 8.86 -9.40
N LYS A 53 -4.99 8.08 -9.78
CA LYS A 53 -5.00 7.31 -11.04
C LYS A 53 -5.77 5.99 -10.95
N SER A 54 -5.99 5.49 -9.74
CA SER A 54 -6.50 4.15 -9.49
C SER A 54 -7.97 3.96 -9.93
N TYR A 55 -8.29 2.73 -10.34
CA TYR A 55 -9.65 2.34 -10.72
C TYR A 55 -10.58 2.35 -9.50
N TYR A 56 -10.10 1.87 -8.35
CA TYR A 56 -10.92 1.76 -7.14
C TYR A 56 -11.44 3.11 -6.61
N VAL A 57 -10.70 4.21 -6.83
CA VAL A 57 -11.18 5.56 -6.55
C VAL A 57 -12.19 6.03 -7.59
N LYS A 58 -11.90 5.85 -8.89
CA LYS A 58 -12.74 6.32 -9.99
C LYS A 58 -14.10 5.65 -10.04
N GLU A 59 -14.13 4.35 -9.79
CA GLU A 59 -15.32 3.49 -9.85
C GLU A 59 -15.98 3.30 -8.48
N ARG A 60 -15.43 3.89 -7.41
CA ARG A 60 -15.94 3.78 -6.03
C ARG A 60 -16.12 2.33 -5.60
N VAL A 61 -15.09 1.53 -5.86
CA VAL A 61 -15.11 0.08 -5.66
C VAL A 61 -15.24 -0.24 -4.18
N HIS A 62 -16.04 -1.25 -3.85
CA HIS A 62 -16.23 -1.67 -2.47
C HIS A 62 -14.89 -2.04 -1.81
N THR A 63 -14.66 -1.59 -0.58
CA THR A 63 -13.35 -1.74 0.10
C THR A 63 -12.91 -3.19 0.25
N LEU A 64 -13.87 -4.13 0.42
CA LEU A 64 -13.58 -5.57 0.43
C LEU A 64 -12.88 -6.04 -0.84
N LYS A 65 -13.33 -5.56 -2.01
CA LYS A 65 -12.74 -5.92 -3.30
C LYS A 65 -11.29 -5.41 -3.42
N VAL A 66 -11.03 -4.21 -2.90
CA VAL A 66 -9.66 -3.66 -2.86
C VAL A 66 -8.76 -4.48 -1.94
N LYS A 67 -9.28 -4.98 -0.81
CA LYS A 67 -8.56 -5.93 0.06
C LYS A 67 -8.25 -7.25 -0.65
N GLU A 68 -9.21 -7.81 -1.39
CA GLU A 68 -9.02 -9.03 -2.19
C GLU A 68 -7.92 -8.84 -3.25
N ASP A 69 -7.84 -7.67 -3.87
CA ASP A 69 -6.79 -7.36 -4.84
C ASP A 69 -5.41 -7.29 -4.17
N VAL A 70 -5.31 -6.72 -2.96
CA VAL A 70 -4.06 -6.73 -2.18
C VAL A 70 -3.63 -8.15 -1.83
N VAL A 71 -4.56 -8.99 -1.38
CA VAL A 71 -4.30 -10.41 -1.09
C VAL A 71 -3.86 -11.16 -2.34
N SER A 72 -4.55 -10.94 -3.46
CA SER A 72 -4.22 -11.55 -4.75
C SER A 72 -2.84 -11.12 -5.24
N TYR A 73 -2.52 -9.82 -5.14
CA TYR A 73 -1.19 -9.30 -5.45
C TYR A 73 -0.12 -9.97 -4.58
N ALA A 74 -0.33 -10.07 -3.26
CA ALA A 74 0.63 -10.69 -2.35
C ALA A 74 0.88 -12.16 -2.70
N LYS A 75 -0.18 -12.92 -2.99
CA LYS A 75 -0.11 -14.32 -3.43
C LYS A 75 0.83 -14.51 -4.63
N PHE A 76 0.73 -13.64 -5.64
CA PHE A 76 1.54 -13.73 -6.85
C PHE A 76 2.93 -13.09 -6.71
N LYS A 77 3.07 -12.05 -5.88
CA LYS A 77 4.32 -11.31 -5.73
C LYS A 77 5.35 -12.04 -4.88
N TRP A 78 4.90 -12.78 -3.86
CA TRP A 78 5.79 -13.41 -2.87
C TRP A 78 5.49 -14.90 -2.60
N PRO A 79 5.36 -15.76 -3.63
CA PRO A 79 4.97 -17.15 -3.43
C PRO A 79 5.91 -17.92 -2.49
N LEU A 80 7.22 -17.64 -2.55
CA LEU A 80 8.20 -18.28 -1.67
C LEU A 80 8.01 -17.87 -0.20
N LEU A 81 7.68 -16.61 0.08
CA LEU A 81 7.45 -16.15 1.46
C LEU A 81 6.19 -16.77 2.08
N PHE A 82 5.24 -17.21 1.25
CA PHE A 82 4.04 -17.93 1.67
C PHE A 82 4.19 -19.47 1.58
N SER A 83 5.41 -19.97 1.40
CA SER A 83 5.67 -21.41 1.35
C SER A 83 6.02 -21.98 2.73
N ARG A 84 5.81 -23.28 2.89
CA ARG A 84 6.32 -24.03 4.06
C ARG A 84 7.74 -24.50 3.76
N PHE A 85 8.69 -24.14 4.61
CA PHE A 85 10.09 -24.50 4.48
C PHE A 85 10.39 -25.78 5.27
N TYR A 86 11.21 -26.64 4.67
CA TYR A 86 11.69 -27.88 5.28
C TYR A 86 13.19 -28.00 5.00
N GLU A 87 13.96 -28.38 6.02
CA GLU A 87 15.32 -28.84 5.83
C GLU A 87 15.29 -30.27 5.28
N ALA A 88 16.06 -30.56 4.23
CA ALA A 88 16.11 -31.87 3.60
C ALA A 88 17.57 -32.34 3.51
N PHE A 89 17.85 -33.55 4.01
CA PHE A 89 19.15 -34.20 3.85
C PHE A 89 19.23 -34.87 2.48
N ARG A 90 20.40 -34.79 1.83
CA ARG A 90 20.69 -35.44 0.57
C ARG A 90 21.31 -36.81 0.79
#